data_AF-A0A151NN42-F1
#
_entry.id   AF-A0A151NN42-F1
#
_cell.length_a   1.000
_cell.length_b   1.000
_cell.length_c   1.000
_cell.angle_alpha   90.00
_cell.angle_beta   90.00
_cell.angle_gamma   90.00
#
_symmetry.space_group_name_H-M   'P 1'
#
loop_
_entity.id
_entity.type
_entity.pdbx_description
1 polymer ?
#
loop_
_entity_poly.entity_id
_entity_poly.type
_entity_poly.pdbx_seq_one_letter_code
_entity_poly.pdbx_strand_id
1 'polypeptide(L)'
;MDPALQKNAKAAKFSILACEKWDHSGCVNYRCSDYYLYAFKDRASEGQPPGMLTSMLNKYLQCLMEGLTAKVFRTYNASITLQQQLKALTDSQDSIPAKILSYNRANRAVAVLCNHQRAPPKTFEQSMANLQAKTETKREQLSLAKKELKQAKQDVKGSDSEKLKNAPMMLSK
;
A
#
# COMPACT_ATOMS: atom_id res chain seq x y z
N MET A 1 7.71 -18.91 5.07
CA MET A 1 9.18 -18.78 5.12
C MET A 1 9.72 -19.92 5.96
N ASP A 2 10.78 -20.57 5.50
CA ASP A 2 11.38 -21.73 6.16
C ASP A 2 12.04 -21.33 7.50
N PRO A 3 11.65 -21.93 8.64
CA PRO A 3 12.19 -21.64 9.97
C PRO A 3 13.72 -21.83 10.09
N ALA A 4 14.33 -22.66 9.25
CA ALA A 4 15.78 -22.90 9.26
C ALA A 4 16.60 -21.69 8.77
N LEU A 5 15.98 -20.79 7.98
CA LEU A 5 16.61 -19.58 7.46
C LEU A 5 16.69 -18.45 8.53
N GLN A 6 16.02 -18.54 9.68
CA GLN A 6 15.99 -17.42 10.64
C GLN A 6 17.20 -17.33 11.59
N LYS A 7 18.00 -18.38 11.72
CA LYS A 7 18.98 -18.51 12.82
C LYS A 7 20.23 -17.61 12.78
N ASN A 8 20.44 -16.78 11.74
CA ASN A 8 21.63 -15.91 11.62
C ASN A 8 21.37 -14.56 10.89
N ALA A 9 20.13 -14.08 10.85
CA ALA A 9 19.82 -12.81 10.20
C ALA A 9 20.24 -11.63 11.09
N LYS A 10 21.05 -10.71 10.55
CA LYS A 10 21.46 -9.46 11.21
C LYS A 10 20.77 -8.28 10.55
N ALA A 11 20.49 -7.22 11.30
CA ALA A 11 19.86 -6.01 10.79
C ALA A 11 20.88 -4.88 10.68
N ALA A 12 20.91 -4.18 9.55
CA ALA A 12 21.68 -2.95 9.36
C ALA A 12 20.71 -1.79 9.20
N LYS A 13 20.91 -0.75 10.01
CA LYS A 13 20.26 0.54 9.83
C LYS A 13 21.15 1.41 8.96
N PHE A 14 20.55 2.07 7.98
CA PHE A 14 21.22 3.10 7.18
C PHE A 14 20.39 4.39 7.22
N SER A 15 21.07 5.53 7.14
CA SER A 15 20.50 6.84 6.85
C SER A 15 21.54 7.60 6.06
N ILE A 16 21.19 7.97 4.84
CA ILE A 16 22.08 8.61 3.87
C ILE A 16 21.29 9.69 3.15
N LEU A 17 21.84 10.89 3.05
CA LEU A 17 21.30 11.92 2.17
C LEU A 17 21.71 11.58 0.73
N ALA A 18 20.74 11.21 -0.09
CA ALA A 18 21.01 10.87 -1.49
C ALA A 18 20.63 12.03 -2.43
N CYS A 19 20.51 11.71 -3.72
CA CYS A 19 20.13 12.65 -4.78
C CYS A 19 18.92 13.51 -4.36
N GLU A 20 18.97 14.81 -4.68
CA GLU A 20 17.95 15.81 -4.33
C GLU A 20 17.75 16.05 -2.81
N LYS A 21 18.71 15.64 -1.96
CA LYS A 21 18.71 15.84 -0.50
C LYS A 21 17.59 15.12 0.25
N TRP A 22 17.01 14.08 -0.34
CA TRP A 22 16.07 13.21 0.38
C TRP A 22 16.80 12.21 1.27
N ASP A 23 16.35 12.09 2.52
CA ASP A 23 16.84 11.07 3.43
C ASP A 23 16.46 9.68 2.90
N HIS A 24 17.47 8.85 2.70
CA HIS A 24 17.34 7.43 2.43
C HIS A 24 17.69 6.71 3.72
N SER A 25 16.67 6.45 4.55
CA SER A 25 16.80 5.70 5.78
C SER A 25 16.00 4.40 5.74
N GLY A 26 16.54 3.36 6.38
CA GLY A 26 15.90 2.06 6.40
C GLY A 26 16.63 1.02 7.23
N CYS A 27 15.97 -0.13 7.40
CA CYS A 27 16.55 -1.31 8.03
C CYS A 27 16.58 -2.44 7.00
N VAL A 28 17.75 -3.03 6.76
CA VAL A 28 17.88 -4.21 5.89
C VAL A 28 18.38 -5.38 6.70
N ASN A 29 17.68 -6.51 6.59
CA ASN A 29 18.18 -7.77 7.12
C ASN A 29 19.15 -8.39 6.12
N TYR A 30 20.33 -8.76 6.59
CA TYR A 30 21.39 -9.33 5.78
C TYR A 30 21.97 -10.57 6.48
N ARG A 31 22.53 -11.46 5.64
CA ARG A 31 23.37 -12.58 6.08
C ARG A 31 24.72 -12.42 5.43
N CYS A 32 25.44 -11.40 5.86
CA CYS A 32 26.84 -11.20 5.49
C CYS A 32 27.67 -11.63 6.69
N SER A 33 28.90 -12.10 6.44
CA SER A 33 29.84 -12.38 7.53
C SER A 33 30.15 -11.09 8.31
N ASP A 34 30.25 -11.23 9.64
CA ASP A 34 30.96 -10.34 10.60
C ASP A 34 32.06 -9.51 9.96
N TYR A 35 32.94 -10.27 9.33
CA TYR A 35 34.16 -9.80 8.76
C TYR A 35 33.95 -8.75 7.65
N TYR A 36 33.03 -8.99 6.74
CA TYR A 36 32.81 -8.08 5.60
C TYR A 36 32.15 -6.77 6.03
N LEU A 37 31.20 -6.81 6.97
CA LEU A 37 30.59 -5.58 7.47
C LEU A 37 31.59 -4.78 8.31
N TYR A 38 32.41 -5.45 9.12
CA TYR A 38 33.47 -4.81 9.91
C TYR A 38 34.51 -4.16 9.00
N ALA A 39 35.06 -4.91 8.03
CA ALA A 39 36.01 -4.40 7.05
C ALA A 39 35.42 -3.27 6.17
N PHE A 40 34.11 -3.17 6.04
CA PHE A 40 33.44 -2.05 5.36
C PHE A 40 33.36 -0.80 6.25
N LYS A 41 33.03 -0.97 7.53
CA LYS A 41 32.99 0.13 8.51
C LYS A 41 34.37 0.72 8.76
N ASP A 42 35.40 -0.12 8.84
CA ASP A 42 36.79 0.26 9.11
C ASP A 42 37.35 1.16 8.00
N ARG A 43 37.16 0.76 6.73
CA ARG A 43 37.51 1.57 5.56
C ARG A 43 36.75 2.90 5.47
N ALA A 44 35.50 2.93 5.96
CA ALA A 44 34.71 4.16 5.99
C ALA A 44 35.21 5.15 7.07
N SER A 45 35.69 4.66 8.22
CA SER A 45 36.34 5.51 9.24
C SER A 45 37.70 6.05 8.79
N GLU A 46 38.40 5.34 7.91
CA GLU A 46 39.66 5.79 7.31
C GLU A 46 39.47 6.81 6.17
N GLY A 47 38.23 7.20 5.86
CA GLY A 47 37.92 8.15 4.79
C GLY A 47 38.13 7.58 3.37
N GLN A 48 38.37 6.27 3.24
CA GLN A 48 38.53 5.63 1.95
C GLN A 48 37.13 5.32 1.36
N PRO A 49 36.79 5.84 0.16
CA PRO A 49 35.53 5.51 -0.47
C PRO A 49 35.46 3.98 -0.65
N PRO A 50 34.32 3.34 -0.36
CA PRO A 50 34.19 1.90 -0.49
C PRO A 50 34.60 1.49 -1.90
N GLY A 51 35.69 0.72 -2.01
CA GLY A 51 36.45 0.47 -3.24
C GLY A 51 35.75 -0.33 -4.34
N MET A 52 34.42 -0.30 -4.40
CA MET A 52 33.66 -0.73 -5.58
C MET A 52 33.15 0.49 -6.32
N LEU A 53 33.89 0.89 -7.35
CA LEU A 53 33.37 1.82 -8.34
C LEU A 53 32.14 1.19 -9.02
N THR A 54 31.11 2.00 -9.29
CA THR A 54 29.88 1.56 -9.98
C THR A 54 30.15 0.87 -11.32
N SER A 55 31.26 1.23 -11.98
CA SER A 55 31.75 0.59 -13.20
C SER A 55 32.17 -0.87 -12.99
N MET A 56 32.83 -1.20 -11.87
CA MET A 56 33.22 -2.58 -11.55
C MET A 56 32.01 -3.46 -11.24
N LEU A 57 31.03 -2.91 -10.50
CA LEU A 57 29.78 -3.60 -10.22
C LEU A 57 29.03 -3.91 -11.52
N ASN A 58 28.85 -2.92 -12.41
CA ASN A 58 28.14 -3.14 -13.66
C ASN A 58 28.89 -4.11 -14.60
N LYS A 59 30.23 -4.09 -14.64
CA LYS A 59 31.01 -5.10 -15.38
C LYS A 59 30.76 -6.52 -14.85
N TYR A 60 30.80 -6.69 -13.53
CA TYR A 60 30.48 -7.98 -12.91
C TYR A 60 29.05 -8.44 -13.24
N LEU A 61 28.07 -7.54 -13.18
CA LEU A 61 26.68 -7.84 -13.54
C LEU A 61 26.54 -8.23 -15.02
N GLN A 62 27.23 -7.55 -15.94
CA GLN A 62 27.22 -7.89 -17.36
C GLN A 62 27.81 -9.28 -17.65
N CYS A 63 28.80 -9.73 -16.86
CA CYS A 63 29.32 -11.09 -16.97
C CYS A 63 28.29 -12.16 -16.54
N LEU A 64 27.35 -11.82 -15.66
CA LEU A 64 26.29 -12.75 -15.24
C LEU A 64 25.16 -12.83 -16.28
N MET A 65 24.82 -11.71 -16.91
CA MET A 65 23.81 -11.64 -17.96
C MET A 65 24.04 -10.39 -18.81
N GLU A 66 24.00 -10.56 -20.13
CA GLU A 66 24.14 -9.44 -21.06
C GLU A 66 23.06 -8.37 -20.79
N GLY A 67 23.48 -7.09 -20.79
CA GLY A 67 22.58 -5.96 -20.52
C GLY A 67 22.20 -5.75 -19.05
N LEU A 68 22.66 -6.59 -18.11
CA LEU A 68 22.36 -6.42 -16.69
C LEU A 68 23.13 -5.24 -16.08
N THR A 69 22.42 -4.34 -15.41
CA THR A 69 22.99 -3.21 -14.67
C THR A 69 22.26 -3.03 -13.35
N ALA A 70 22.85 -2.28 -12.41
CA ALA A 70 22.20 -1.94 -11.14
C ALA A 70 20.81 -1.27 -11.32
N LYS A 71 20.62 -0.52 -12.42
CA LYS A 71 19.33 0.13 -12.75
C LYS A 71 18.24 -0.88 -13.07
N VAL A 72 18.58 -2.00 -13.74
CA VAL A 72 17.63 -3.05 -14.10
C VAL A 72 16.97 -3.64 -12.85
N PHE A 73 17.71 -3.82 -11.76
CA PHE A 73 17.17 -4.31 -10.49
C PHE A 73 16.12 -3.37 -9.88
N ARG A 74 16.31 -2.04 -9.95
CA ARG A 74 15.30 -1.08 -9.44
C ARG A 74 13.99 -1.19 -10.21
N THR A 75 14.06 -1.25 -11.54
CA THR A 75 12.87 -1.36 -12.40
C THR A 75 12.19 -2.71 -12.22
N TYR A 76 12.96 -3.81 -12.22
CA TYR A 76 12.42 -5.15 -12.00
C TYR A 76 11.71 -5.26 -10.65
N ASN A 77 12.36 -4.84 -9.56
CA ASN A 77 11.79 -4.89 -8.22
C ASN A 77 10.51 -4.02 -8.10
N ALA A 78 10.48 -2.86 -8.76
CA ALA A 78 9.27 -2.04 -8.82
C ALA A 78 8.13 -2.74 -9.56
N SER A 79 8.39 -3.27 -10.76
CA SER A 79 7.39 -3.94 -11.59
C SER A 79 6.83 -5.21 -10.95
N ILE A 80 7.69 -6.07 -10.38
CA ILE A 80 7.24 -7.30 -9.73
C ILE A 80 6.44 -7.00 -8.46
N THR A 81 6.85 -5.99 -7.69
CA THR A 81 6.11 -5.56 -6.50
C THR A 81 4.73 -5.05 -6.90
N LEU A 82 4.64 -4.22 -7.94
CA LEU A 82 3.34 -3.73 -8.43
C LEU A 82 2.43 -4.89 -8.83
N GLN A 83 2.94 -5.84 -9.62
CA GLN A 83 2.19 -7.00 -10.08
C GLN A 83 1.69 -7.86 -8.91
N GLN A 84 2.55 -8.12 -7.92
CA GLN A 84 2.18 -8.88 -6.72
C GLN A 84 1.13 -8.16 -5.88
N GLN A 85 1.28 -6.84 -5.68
CA GLN A 85 0.34 -6.05 -4.91
C GLN A 85 -1.02 -5.92 -5.60
N LEU A 86 -1.06 -5.74 -6.93
CA LEU A 86 -2.32 -5.74 -7.68
C LEU A 86 -3.02 -7.10 -7.60
N LYS A 87 -2.27 -8.20 -7.71
CA LYS A 87 -2.82 -9.54 -7.53
C LYS A 87 -3.40 -9.77 -6.13
N ALA A 88 -2.80 -9.16 -5.10
CA ALA A 88 -3.23 -9.33 -3.71
C ALA A 88 -4.38 -8.40 -3.29
N LEU A 89 -4.46 -7.20 -3.86
CA LEU A 89 -5.36 -6.13 -3.39
C LEU A 89 -6.58 -5.89 -4.28
N THR A 90 -6.60 -6.40 -5.51
CA THR A 90 -7.68 -6.12 -6.48
C THR A 90 -8.66 -7.29 -6.58
N ASP A 91 -9.95 -7.02 -6.36
CA ASP A 91 -11.03 -7.95 -6.68
C ASP A 91 -11.69 -7.57 -8.03
N SER A 92 -12.05 -8.58 -8.81
CA SER A 92 -12.83 -8.43 -10.04
C SER A 92 -14.24 -7.87 -9.82
N GLN A 93 -14.86 -8.17 -8.67
CA GLN A 93 -16.23 -7.76 -8.34
C GLN A 93 -16.32 -6.35 -7.76
N ASP A 94 -15.17 -5.73 -7.46
CA ASP A 94 -15.13 -4.38 -6.91
C ASP A 94 -15.64 -3.33 -7.91
N SER A 95 -16.31 -2.33 -7.35
CA SER A 95 -16.66 -1.09 -8.07
C SER A 95 -15.40 -0.40 -8.59
N ILE A 96 -15.53 0.38 -9.68
CA ILE A 96 -14.41 1.13 -10.27
C ILE A 96 -13.67 2.00 -9.22
N PRO A 97 -14.35 2.75 -8.32
CA PRO A 97 -13.67 3.51 -7.27
C PRO A 97 -12.84 2.65 -6.31
N ALA A 98 -13.32 1.46 -5.96
CA ALA A 98 -12.59 0.53 -5.10
C ALA A 98 -11.34 -0.04 -5.81
N LYS A 99 -11.44 -0.37 -7.11
CA LYS A 99 -10.29 -0.78 -7.92
C LYS A 99 -9.21 0.30 -8.02
N ILE A 100 -9.61 1.57 -8.20
CA ILE A 100 -8.68 2.71 -8.19
C ILE A 100 -7.98 2.82 -6.84
N LEU A 101 -8.69 2.61 -5.73
CA LEU A 101 -8.10 2.63 -4.39
C LEU A 101 -7.05 1.52 -4.23
N SER A 102 -7.35 0.29 -4.66
CA SER A 102 -6.40 -0.83 -4.63
C SER A 102 -5.16 -0.55 -5.48
N TYR A 103 -5.32 0.03 -6.66
CA TYR A 103 -4.21 0.46 -7.52
C TYR A 103 -3.32 1.51 -6.83
N ASN A 104 -3.93 2.52 -6.20
CA ASN A 104 -3.19 3.55 -5.47
C ASN A 104 -2.43 2.99 -4.27
N ARG A 105 -2.99 1.99 -3.57
CA ARG A 105 -2.30 1.27 -2.49
C ARG A 105 -1.10 0.48 -3.02
N ALA A 106 -1.26 -0.24 -4.13
CA ALA A 106 -0.18 -0.97 -4.76
C ALA A 106 0.96 -0.03 -5.21
N ASN A 107 0.63 1.10 -5.84
CA ASN A 107 1.62 2.12 -6.21
C ASN A 107 2.32 2.75 -5.01
N ARG A 108 1.60 2.96 -3.89
CA ARG A 108 2.22 3.45 -2.65
C ARG A 108 3.29 2.48 -2.15
N ALA A 109 3.04 1.17 -2.20
CA ALA A 109 4.03 0.17 -1.79
C ALA A 109 5.29 0.23 -2.67
N VAL A 110 5.13 0.41 -3.98
CA VAL A 110 6.25 0.59 -4.92
C VAL A 110 7.01 1.89 -4.65
N ALA A 111 6.31 2.98 -4.38
CA ALA A 111 6.94 4.26 -4.04
C ALA A 111 7.79 4.16 -2.76
N VAL A 112 7.30 3.44 -1.74
CA VAL A 112 8.06 3.15 -0.51
C VAL A 112 9.31 2.31 -0.82
N LEU A 113 9.19 1.24 -1.62
CA LEU A 113 10.33 0.41 -2.02
C LEU A 113 11.41 1.21 -2.75
N CYS A 114 10.99 2.12 -3.63
CA CYS A 114 11.89 2.96 -4.42
C CYS A 114 12.39 4.22 -3.66
N ASN A 115 11.96 4.42 -2.42
CA ASN A 115 12.15 5.62 -1.62
C ASN A 115 11.73 6.93 -2.33
N HIS A 116 10.64 6.90 -3.10
CA HIS A 116 10.09 8.09 -3.73
C HIS A 116 9.29 8.89 -2.70
N GLN A 117 9.88 9.98 -2.21
CA GLN A 117 9.30 10.85 -1.18
C GLN A 117 8.71 12.11 -1.80
N ARG A 118 7.77 12.72 -1.08
CA ARG A 118 7.19 14.02 -1.42
C ARG A 118 6.88 14.78 -0.14
N ALA A 119 7.26 16.06 -0.11
CA ALA A 119 6.89 16.94 0.99
C ALA A 119 5.36 17.14 1.01
N PRO A 120 4.71 17.12 2.20
CA PRO A 120 3.31 17.45 2.31
C PRO A 120 3.04 18.83 1.70
N PRO A 121 2.02 18.98 0.83
CA PRO A 121 1.66 20.29 0.31
C PRO A 121 1.16 21.20 1.44
N LYS A 122 1.38 22.52 1.33
CA LYS A 122 1.01 23.49 2.37
C LYS A 122 -0.48 23.48 2.74
N THR A 123 -1.35 23.04 1.84
CA THR A 123 -2.81 23.00 2.00
C THR A 123 -3.35 21.63 2.45
N PHE A 124 -2.47 20.70 2.83
CA PHE A 124 -2.85 19.32 3.15
C PHE A 124 -3.91 19.24 4.26
N GLU A 125 -3.70 19.93 5.37
CA GLU A 125 -4.60 19.91 6.52
C GLU A 125 -6.00 20.43 6.17
N GLN A 126 -6.07 21.56 5.46
CA GLN A 126 -7.32 22.14 5.01
C GLN A 126 -8.08 21.20 4.06
N SER A 127 -7.37 20.52 3.15
CA SER A 127 -8.00 19.54 2.24
C SER A 127 -8.58 18.35 3.00
N MET A 128 -7.85 17.83 4.00
CA MET A 128 -8.31 16.71 4.83
C MET A 128 -9.52 17.09 5.68
N ALA A 129 -9.54 18.28 6.29
CA ALA A 129 -10.67 18.79 7.05
C ALA A 129 -11.94 18.89 6.18
N ASN A 130 -11.79 19.44 4.96
CA ASN A 130 -12.89 19.55 4.00
C ASN A 130 -13.45 18.19 3.57
N LEU A 131 -12.59 17.17 3.39
CA LEU A 131 -13.01 15.81 3.05
C LEU A 131 -13.73 15.12 4.21
N GLN A 132 -13.28 15.35 5.45
CA GLN A 132 -13.93 14.82 6.65
C GLN A 132 -15.32 15.41 6.84
N ALA A 133 -15.47 16.74 6.72
CA ALA A 133 -16.76 17.41 6.79
C ALA A 133 -17.75 16.85 5.76
N LYS A 134 -17.32 16.70 4.50
CA LYS A 134 -18.15 16.09 3.44
C LYS A 134 -18.53 14.63 3.72
N THR A 135 -17.65 13.88 4.39
CA THR A 135 -17.93 12.49 4.76
C THR A 135 -19.01 12.43 5.84
N GLU A 136 -18.95 13.32 6.83
CA GLU A 136 -19.92 13.36 7.92
C GLU A 136 -21.32 13.76 7.42
N THR A 137 -21.42 14.81 6.59
CA THR A 137 -22.70 15.19 5.96
C THR A 137 -23.31 14.02 5.17
N LYS A 138 -22.51 13.25 4.42
CA LYS A 138 -23.01 12.07 3.70
C LYS A 138 -23.46 10.95 4.64
N ARG A 139 -22.82 10.78 5.80
CA ARG A 139 -23.23 9.78 6.80
C ARG A 139 -24.57 10.14 7.43
N GLU A 140 -24.78 11.41 7.74
CA GLU A 140 -26.05 11.93 8.25
C GLU A 140 -27.18 11.69 7.24
N GLN A 141 -26.97 12.06 5.97
CA GLN A 141 -27.93 11.81 4.89
C GLN A 141 -28.28 10.33 4.75
N LEU A 142 -27.28 9.44 4.81
CA LEU A 142 -27.50 7.98 4.78
C LEU A 142 -28.29 7.48 6.00
N SER A 143 -28.07 8.06 7.19
CA SER A 143 -28.80 7.71 8.40
C SER A 143 -30.28 8.06 8.30
N LEU A 144 -30.58 9.27 7.81
CA LEU A 144 -31.95 9.73 7.58
C LEU A 144 -32.67 8.86 6.54
N ALA A 145 -32.06 8.66 5.37
CA ALA A 145 -32.62 7.83 4.31
C ALA A 145 -32.89 6.38 4.77
N LYS A 146 -32.01 5.82 5.62
CA LYS A 146 -32.24 4.48 6.21
C LYS A 146 -33.43 4.44 7.16
N LYS A 147 -33.64 5.49 7.96
CA LYS A 147 -34.81 5.60 8.85
C LYS A 147 -36.11 5.69 8.05
N GLU A 148 -36.14 6.56 7.03
CA GLU A 148 -37.28 6.72 6.12
C GLU A 148 -37.62 5.42 5.40
N LEU A 149 -36.60 4.72 4.88
CA LEU A 149 -36.78 3.40 4.24
C LEU A 149 -37.37 2.37 5.21
N LYS A 150 -36.89 2.36 6.47
CA LYS A 150 -37.43 1.47 7.51
C LYS A 150 -38.90 1.78 7.81
N GLN A 151 -39.26 3.05 7.91
CA GLN A 151 -40.63 3.48 8.18
C GLN A 151 -41.56 3.13 7.02
N ALA A 152 -41.18 3.44 5.79
CA ALA A 152 -41.93 3.05 4.59
C ALA A 152 -42.15 1.53 4.48
N LYS A 153 -41.15 0.71 4.85
CA LYS A 153 -41.31 -0.75 4.92
C LYS A 153 -42.29 -1.21 6.01
N GLN A 154 -42.34 -0.51 7.14
CA GLN A 154 -43.30 -0.81 8.21
C GLN A 154 -44.72 -0.44 7.79
N ASP A 155 -44.90 0.70 7.12
CA ASP A 155 -46.21 1.17 6.66
C ASP A 155 -46.81 0.22 5.61
N VAL A 156 -45.99 -0.27 4.67
CA VAL A 156 -46.40 -1.30 3.69
C VAL A 156 -46.82 -2.61 4.40
N LYS A 157 -46.04 -3.06 5.39
CA LYS A 157 -46.33 -4.30 6.14
C LYS A 157 -47.58 -4.17 7.03
N GLY A 158 -47.84 -2.97 7.57
CA GLY A 158 -49.04 -2.66 8.35
C GLY A 158 -50.30 -2.68 7.47
N SER A 159 -50.22 -2.07 6.29
CA SER A 159 -51.29 -1.99 5.27
C SER A 159 -51.73 -3.36 4.75
N ASP A 160 -50.78 -4.26 4.47
CA ASP A 160 -51.11 -5.63 4.05
C ASP A 160 -51.84 -6.43 5.17
N SER A 161 -51.51 -6.15 6.43
CA SER A 161 -52.19 -6.79 7.58
C SER A 161 -53.62 -6.27 7.77
N GLU A 162 -53.91 -5.00 7.46
CA GLU A 162 -55.27 -4.46 7.57
C GLU A 162 -56.18 -4.94 6.43
N LYS A 163 -55.66 -5.10 5.22
CA LYS A 163 -56.42 -5.69 4.10
C LYS A 163 -56.85 -7.14 4.36
N LEU A 164 -56.05 -7.93 5.09
CA LEU A 164 -56.40 -9.30 5.49
C LEU A 164 -57.45 -9.38 6.61
N LYS A 165 -57.61 -8.33 7.43
CA LYS A 165 -58.58 -8.28 8.53
C LYS A 165 -59.95 -7.76 8.10
N ASN A 166 -60.01 -6.93 7.05
CA ASN A 166 -61.23 -6.32 6.53
C ASN A 166 -61.85 -7.04 5.32
N ALA A 167 -61.39 -8.25 4.97
CA ALA A 167 -62.07 -9.07 3.98
C ALA A 167 -63.34 -9.69 4.61
N PRO A 168 -64.56 -9.40 4.11
CA PRO A 168 -65.77 -10.06 4.61
C PRO A 168 -65.70 -11.56 4.30
N MET A 169 -65.85 -12.41 5.32
CA MET A 169 -66.13 -13.85 5.14
C MET A 169 -67.42 -14.00 4.34
N MET A 170 -67.30 -14.24 3.04
CA MET A 170 -68.41 -14.74 2.24
C MET A 170 -68.61 -16.21 2.60
N LEU A 171 -69.53 -16.47 3.54
CA LEU A 171 -70.07 -17.79 3.81
C LEU A 171 -71.03 -18.14 2.66
N SER A 172 -70.59 -18.99 1.74
CA SER A 172 -71.46 -19.55 0.69
C SER A 172 -72.42 -20.57 1.30
N LYS A 173 -73.72 -20.32 1.14
CA LYS A 173 -74.83 -21.23 1.44
C LYS A 173 -74.78 -22.50 0.58
#